data_AF-A0A6J1KY76-F1
#
_entry.id   AF-A0A6J1KY76-F1
#
_cell.length_a   1.000
_cell.length_b   1.000
_cell.length_c   1.000
_cell.angle_alpha   90.00
_cell.angle_beta   90.00
_cell.angle_gamma   90.00
#
_symmetry.space_group_name_H-M   'P 1'
#
loop_
_entity.id
_entity.type
_entity.pdbx_description
1 polymer ?
#
loop_
_entity_poly.entity_id
_entity_poly.type
_entity_poly.pdbx_seq_one_letter_code
_entity_poly.pdbx_strand_id
1 'polypeptide(L)'
;MVGWTLLIFGLWASAALPLSSSDPNDEACLTNLSQSLEDPTNSLHNWTKSNLANPCNGFNSYIHGATCNSGRIYKLSLNNLSLRGSISPFLANCTNLQALDLSSNFLTGPIPSDLQYLVNLAVLNLSANRLTVQIPQELAFCAYLNVIDLHENLLTGQIPQRLGLLVRLSTFDVSNNRLSGPIPSTLGNRSGNLPKFNASSFVGNKDLYGFPLAPMKNKGLSIIAIVGIGLGSGLVSLVLSFTAVCIWLKITERKMVVEEGKISHLMPDY
;
A
#
# COMPACT_ATOMS: atom_id res chain seq x y z
N MET A 1 77.46 -33.95 27.71
CA MET A 1 76.25 -34.67 27.28
C MET A 1 75.28 -34.58 28.45
N VAL A 2 74.11 -33.96 28.42
CA VAL A 2 73.17 -33.62 27.34
C VAL A 2 72.45 -32.34 27.75
N GLY A 3 72.31 -31.39 26.84
CA GLY A 3 71.56 -30.16 27.06
C GLY A 3 70.05 -30.42 27.00
N TRP A 4 69.31 -29.84 27.93
CA TRP A 4 67.85 -29.79 27.87
C TRP A 4 67.45 -28.42 27.35
N THR A 5 67.21 -28.38 26.04
CA THR A 5 66.41 -27.35 25.38
C THR A 5 65.32 -28.08 24.60
N LEU A 6 64.19 -27.38 24.41
CA LEU A 6 63.00 -27.71 23.60
C LEU A 6 61.83 -28.22 24.47
N LEU A 7 60.59 -27.76 24.35
CA LEU A 7 59.96 -26.69 23.55
C LEU A 7 58.58 -26.48 24.22
N ILE A 8 58.30 -25.32 24.81
CA ILE A 8 56.92 -24.96 25.16
C ILE A 8 56.27 -24.52 23.85
N PHE A 9 55.61 -25.46 23.16
CA PHE A 9 54.71 -25.12 22.06
C PHE A 9 53.46 -24.47 22.66
N GLY A 10 53.44 -23.14 22.65
CA GLY A 10 52.25 -22.36 22.93
C GLY A 10 51.19 -22.67 21.88
N LEU A 11 50.12 -23.35 22.30
CA LEU A 11 48.86 -23.42 21.57
C LEU A 11 48.18 -22.06 21.68
N TRP A 12 48.62 -21.09 20.87
CA TRP A 12 47.76 -20.00 20.44
C TRP A 12 46.95 -20.50 19.26
N ALA A 13 45.90 -21.27 19.56
CA ALA A 13 44.79 -21.42 18.62
C ALA A 13 44.02 -20.10 18.65
N SER A 14 44.44 -19.13 17.85
CA SER A 14 43.55 -18.04 17.45
C SER A 14 42.34 -18.70 16.79
N ALA A 15 41.21 -18.71 17.49
CA ALA A 15 39.92 -19.08 16.92
C ALA A 15 39.68 -18.11 15.76
N ALA A 16 40.03 -18.54 14.53
CA ALA A 16 39.52 -17.90 13.35
C ALA A 16 38.00 -18.03 13.45
N LEU A 17 37.32 -16.89 13.62
CA LEU A 17 35.87 -16.83 13.44
C LEU A 17 35.57 -17.54 12.11
N PRO A 18 34.63 -18.49 12.08
CA PRO A 18 34.26 -19.11 10.81
C PRO A 18 33.94 -17.99 9.84
N LEU A 19 34.63 -17.96 8.69
CA LEU A 19 34.22 -17.11 7.57
C LEU A 19 32.74 -17.40 7.37
N SER A 20 31.91 -16.40 7.62
CA SER A 20 30.47 -16.43 7.45
C SER A 20 30.17 -16.98 6.05
N SER A 21 29.76 -18.25 5.97
CA SER A 21 29.28 -18.83 4.72
C SER A 21 28.02 -18.07 4.32
N SER A 22 27.93 -17.66 3.04
CA SER A 22 26.71 -17.06 2.52
C SER A 22 25.52 -17.99 2.78
N ASP A 23 24.43 -17.44 3.30
CA ASP A 23 23.21 -18.20 3.52
C ASP A 23 22.56 -18.45 2.14
N PRO A 24 22.26 -19.70 1.74
CA PRO A 24 21.59 -19.99 0.47
C PRO A 24 20.28 -19.22 0.28
N ASN A 25 19.61 -18.85 1.38
CA ASN A 25 18.39 -18.05 1.35
C ASN A 25 18.66 -16.59 0.97
N ASP A 26 19.83 -16.04 1.33
CA ASP A 26 20.22 -14.67 0.99
C ASP A 26 20.50 -14.55 -0.52
N GLU A 27 21.14 -15.54 -1.16
CA GLU A 27 21.33 -15.56 -2.62
C GLU A 27 19.98 -15.61 -3.36
N ALA A 28 19.09 -16.51 -2.93
CA ALA A 28 17.79 -16.72 -3.57
C ALA A 28 16.89 -15.48 -3.48
N CYS A 29 16.87 -14.80 -2.33
CA CYS A 29 16.05 -13.60 -2.13
C CYS A 29 16.53 -12.45 -3.03
N LEU A 30 17.84 -12.21 -3.09
CA LEU A 30 18.41 -11.12 -3.89
C LEU A 30 18.30 -11.40 -5.39
N THR A 31 18.46 -12.65 -5.81
CA THR A 31 18.31 -13.05 -7.22
C THR A 31 16.87 -12.85 -7.71
N ASN A 32 15.89 -13.20 -6.88
CA ASN A 32 14.48 -12.96 -7.24
C ASN A 32 14.13 -11.48 -7.22
N LEU A 33 14.69 -10.71 -6.28
CA LEU A 33 14.52 -9.27 -6.26
C LEU A 33 15.14 -8.63 -7.51
N SER A 34 16.35 -9.04 -7.91
CA SER A 34 17.01 -8.49 -9.09
C SER A 34 16.22 -8.77 -10.38
N GLN A 35 15.55 -9.92 -10.45
CA GLN A 35 14.70 -10.29 -11.58
C GLN A 35 13.37 -9.55 -11.60
N SER A 36 12.84 -9.13 -10.45
CA SER A 36 11.58 -8.38 -10.37
C SER A 36 11.76 -6.87 -10.61
N LEU A 37 13.00 -6.39 -10.57
CA LEU A 37 13.36 -4.99 -10.76
C LEU A 37 13.80 -4.73 -12.20
N GLU A 38 13.30 -3.64 -12.75
CA GLU A 38 13.76 -3.08 -14.01
C GLU A 38 14.64 -1.86 -13.72
N ASP A 39 15.90 -1.89 -14.16
CA ASP A 39 16.87 -0.82 -13.91
C ASP A 39 17.24 -0.07 -15.21
N PRO A 40 16.52 1.01 -15.54
CA PRO A 40 16.76 1.78 -16.77
C PRO A 40 18.07 2.57 -16.72
N THR A 41 18.65 2.79 -15.54
CA THR A 41 19.85 3.61 -15.34
C THR A 41 21.13 2.79 -15.26
N ASN A 42 21.02 1.47 -15.24
CA ASN A 42 22.12 0.54 -14.98
C ASN A 42 22.85 0.83 -13.64
N SER A 43 22.11 1.35 -12.66
CA SER A 43 22.60 1.60 -11.30
C SER A 43 22.96 0.30 -10.55
N LEU A 44 22.27 -0.81 -10.87
CA LEU A 44 22.47 -2.14 -10.31
C LEU A 44 23.49 -2.99 -11.09
N HIS A 45 24.40 -2.38 -11.85
CA HIS A 45 25.44 -3.08 -12.64
C HIS A 45 26.27 -4.11 -11.83
N ASN A 46 26.43 -3.91 -10.51
CA ASN A 46 27.15 -4.82 -9.62
C ASN A 46 26.31 -6.01 -9.11
N TRP A 47 25.02 -6.10 -9.45
CA TRP A 47 24.13 -7.20 -9.11
C TRP A 47 24.32 -8.38 -10.07
N THR A 48 25.55 -8.90 -10.14
CA THR A 48 25.90 -10.05 -10.96
C THR A 48 25.68 -11.36 -10.19
N LYS A 49 25.48 -12.47 -10.89
CA LYS A 49 25.29 -13.79 -10.27
C LYS A 49 26.39 -14.15 -9.25
N SER A 50 27.65 -13.79 -9.54
CA SER A 50 28.77 -14.04 -8.63
C SER A 50 28.67 -13.21 -7.34
N ASN A 51 28.28 -11.95 -7.44
CA ASN A 51 28.16 -11.06 -6.30
C ASN A 51 26.90 -11.37 -5.48
N LEU A 52 25.83 -11.87 -6.10
CA LEU A 52 24.62 -12.29 -5.40
C LEU A 52 24.82 -13.59 -4.62
N ALA A 53 25.66 -14.51 -5.11
CA ALA A 53 26.00 -15.75 -4.40
C ALA A 53 26.85 -15.52 -3.14
N ASN A 54 27.67 -14.47 -3.13
CA ASN A 54 28.47 -14.05 -1.99
C ASN A 54 28.43 -12.52 -1.84
N PRO A 55 27.31 -11.96 -1.32
CA PRO A 55 27.10 -10.51 -1.31
C PRO A 55 27.98 -9.77 -0.31
N CYS A 56 28.55 -10.47 0.67
CA CYS A 56 29.25 -9.87 1.79
C CYS A 56 30.77 -10.08 1.75
N ASN A 57 31.51 -9.05 2.12
CA ASN A 57 32.95 -9.07 2.38
C ASN A 57 33.23 -8.39 3.73
N GLY A 58 33.15 -9.17 4.81
CA GLY A 58 33.18 -8.63 6.17
C GLY A 58 31.98 -7.71 6.43
N PHE A 59 32.24 -6.43 6.66
CA PHE A 59 31.22 -5.40 6.88
C PHE A 59 30.76 -4.68 5.60
N ASN A 60 31.47 -4.87 4.49
CA ASN A 60 31.14 -4.25 3.22
C ASN A 60 30.37 -5.24 2.32
N SER A 61 29.67 -4.71 1.31
CA SER A 61 29.01 -5.53 0.29
C SER A 61 29.56 -5.22 -1.10
N TYR A 62 29.58 -6.25 -1.96
CA TYR A 62 29.92 -6.10 -3.37
C TYR A 62 28.76 -5.58 -4.22
N ILE A 63 27.52 -5.75 -3.74
CA ILE A 63 26.32 -5.30 -4.45
C ILE A 63 25.94 -3.90 -3.98
N HIS A 64 25.48 -3.09 -4.94
CA HIS A 64 25.08 -1.72 -4.66
C HIS A 64 23.91 -1.69 -3.64
N GLY A 65 24.02 -0.83 -2.63
CA GLY A 65 22.95 -0.60 -1.65
C GLY A 65 22.87 -1.60 -0.50
N ALA A 66 23.56 -2.75 -0.55
CA ALA A 66 23.54 -3.69 0.56
C ALA A 66 24.62 -3.36 1.61
N THR A 67 24.30 -3.62 2.87
CA THR A 67 25.25 -3.58 3.98
C THR A 67 25.19 -4.88 4.75
N CYS A 68 26.37 -5.40 5.08
CA CYS A 68 26.52 -6.69 5.72
C CYS A 68 26.87 -6.54 7.20
N ASN A 69 26.34 -7.45 8.01
CA ASN A 69 26.73 -7.63 9.39
C ASN A 69 26.87 -9.13 9.66
N SER A 70 27.99 -9.55 10.24
CA SER A 70 28.33 -10.96 10.42
C SER A 70 28.19 -11.80 9.14
N GLY A 71 28.51 -11.21 7.98
CA GLY A 71 28.47 -11.88 6.68
C GLY A 71 27.10 -12.12 6.07
N ARG A 72 26.04 -11.58 6.66
CA ARG A 72 24.69 -11.58 6.09
C ARG A 72 24.21 -10.16 5.85
N ILE A 73 23.37 -9.98 4.85
CA ILE A 73 22.77 -8.66 4.60
C ILE A 73 21.81 -8.35 5.74
N TYR A 74 21.95 -7.15 6.32
CA TYR A 74 21.03 -6.65 7.32
C TYR A 74 20.39 -5.32 6.91
N LYS A 75 20.97 -4.61 5.93
CA LYS A 75 20.39 -3.40 5.35
C LYS A 75 20.47 -3.46 3.83
N LEU A 76 19.38 -3.08 3.17
CA LEU A 76 19.30 -2.91 1.73
C LEU A 76 18.69 -1.54 1.43
N SER A 77 19.45 -0.68 0.73
CA SER A 77 19.10 0.70 0.40
C SER A 77 19.27 0.93 -1.10
N LEU A 78 18.16 0.94 -1.84
CA LEU A 78 18.11 1.14 -3.29
C LEU A 78 17.26 2.38 -3.63
N ASN A 79 17.42 3.43 -2.83
CA ASN A 79 16.62 4.64 -2.95
C ASN A 79 17.10 5.54 -4.10
N ASN A 80 16.17 6.23 -4.78
CA ASN A 80 16.47 7.19 -5.85
C ASN A 80 17.29 6.61 -7.03
N LEU A 81 16.92 5.41 -7.49
CA LEU A 81 17.60 4.72 -8.60
C LEU A 81 16.73 4.62 -9.86
N SER A 82 15.57 5.29 -9.87
CA SER A 82 14.59 5.21 -10.97
C SER A 82 14.15 3.78 -11.31
N LEU A 83 14.20 2.87 -10.33
CA LEU A 83 13.85 1.47 -10.49
C LEU A 83 12.36 1.30 -10.81
N ARG A 84 12.05 0.36 -11.69
CA ARG A 84 10.69 -0.05 -12.07
C ARG A 84 10.46 -1.51 -11.69
N GLY A 85 9.28 -2.04 -12.01
CA GLY A 85 8.90 -3.41 -11.67
C GLY A 85 8.12 -3.48 -10.37
N SER A 86 8.32 -4.55 -9.59
CA SER A 86 7.60 -4.81 -8.35
C SER A 86 8.51 -5.36 -7.25
N ILE A 87 8.04 -5.27 -6.01
CA ILE A 87 8.73 -5.83 -4.85
C ILE A 87 8.47 -7.34 -4.84
N SER A 88 9.51 -8.15 -5.01
CA SER A 88 9.40 -9.61 -5.01
C SER A 88 9.02 -10.14 -3.62
N PRO A 89 8.02 -11.03 -3.49
CA PRO A 89 7.71 -11.71 -2.22
C PRO A 89 8.90 -12.49 -1.64
N PHE A 90 9.78 -12.99 -2.51
CA PHE A 90 11.00 -13.72 -2.11
C PHE A 90 11.99 -12.87 -1.32
N LEU A 91 11.84 -11.54 -1.29
CA LEU A 91 12.61 -10.67 -0.42
C LEU A 91 12.46 -11.07 1.07
N ALA A 92 11.34 -11.68 1.42
CA ALA A 92 11.06 -12.25 2.74
C ALA A 92 12.07 -13.33 3.20
N ASN A 93 12.80 -13.95 2.26
CA ASN A 93 13.81 -14.96 2.58
C ASN A 93 15.13 -14.34 3.10
N CYS A 94 15.35 -13.03 2.93
CA CYS A 94 16.49 -12.32 3.51
C CYS A 94 16.27 -12.10 5.03
N THR A 95 16.17 -13.17 5.83
CA THR A 95 15.65 -13.15 7.21
C THR A 95 16.45 -12.29 8.21
N ASN A 96 17.70 -11.96 7.88
CA ASN A 96 18.54 -11.08 8.69
C ASN A 96 18.31 -9.58 8.40
N LEU A 97 17.44 -9.22 7.44
CA LEU A 97 17.16 -7.85 7.06
C LEU A 97 16.49 -7.07 8.21
N GLN A 98 17.10 -5.96 8.58
CA GLN A 98 16.65 -5.01 9.60
C GLN A 98 16.22 -3.67 9.01
N ALA A 99 16.77 -3.29 7.85
CA ALA A 99 16.39 -2.06 7.17
C ALA A 99 16.23 -2.29 5.67
N LEU A 100 15.06 -1.93 5.15
CA LEU A 100 14.74 -1.94 3.73
C LEU A 100 14.32 -0.54 3.31
N ASP A 101 15.09 0.05 2.39
CA ASP A 101 14.77 1.33 1.77
C ASP A 101 14.74 1.17 0.24
N LEU A 102 13.55 1.28 -0.32
CA LEU A 102 13.29 1.28 -1.77
C LEU A 102 12.65 2.60 -2.21
N SER A 103 12.78 3.66 -1.41
CA SER A 103 12.08 4.93 -1.61
C SER A 103 12.52 5.68 -2.87
N SER A 104 11.68 6.61 -3.34
CA SER A 104 11.99 7.46 -4.50
C SER A 104 12.30 6.66 -5.76
N ASN A 105 11.45 5.69 -6.09
CA ASN A 105 11.55 4.89 -7.31
C ASN A 105 10.20 4.89 -8.06
N PHE A 106 10.07 4.07 -9.09
CA PHE A 106 8.84 3.88 -9.85
C PHE A 106 8.27 2.47 -9.67
N LEU A 107 8.46 1.86 -8.48
CA LEU A 107 7.97 0.52 -8.19
C LEU A 107 6.44 0.49 -8.17
N THR A 108 5.87 -0.59 -8.69
CA THR A 108 4.44 -0.80 -8.85
C THR A 108 3.99 -2.09 -8.19
N GLY A 109 2.67 -2.30 -8.12
CA GLY A 109 2.10 -3.51 -7.55
C GLY A 109 1.91 -3.40 -6.03
N PRO A 110 1.53 -4.51 -5.37
CA PRO A 110 1.26 -4.52 -3.94
C PRO A 110 2.55 -4.55 -3.11
N ILE A 111 2.44 -4.13 -1.85
CA ILE A 111 3.42 -4.49 -0.82
C ILE A 111 3.20 -5.98 -0.49
N PRO A 112 4.21 -6.86 -0.65
CA PRO A 112 4.03 -8.29 -0.38
C PRO A 112 3.70 -8.56 1.10
N SER A 113 2.66 -9.36 1.36
CA SER A 113 2.33 -9.81 2.72
C SER A 113 3.43 -10.66 3.34
N ASP A 114 4.22 -11.35 2.49
CA ASP A 114 5.34 -12.20 2.91
C ASP A 114 6.44 -11.45 3.66
N LEU A 115 6.50 -10.12 3.57
CA LEU A 115 7.41 -9.32 4.39
C LEU A 115 7.23 -9.56 5.90
N GLN A 116 6.11 -10.16 6.34
CA GLN A 116 5.90 -10.65 7.71
C GLN A 116 7.00 -11.59 8.22
N TYR A 117 7.71 -12.30 7.34
CA TYR A 117 8.76 -13.23 7.73
C TYR A 117 10.08 -12.53 8.06
N LEU A 118 10.20 -11.23 7.72
CA LEU A 118 11.33 -10.38 8.12
C LEU A 118 11.16 -9.93 9.57
N VAL A 119 11.24 -10.89 10.50
CA VAL A 119 10.96 -10.66 11.93
C VAL A 119 11.89 -9.63 12.56
N ASN A 120 13.09 -9.43 12.00
CA ASN A 120 14.09 -8.46 12.48
C ASN A 120 13.93 -7.06 11.86
N LEU A 121 12.97 -6.86 10.95
CA LEU A 121 12.79 -5.60 10.23
C LEU A 121 12.41 -4.47 11.20
N ALA A 122 13.24 -3.44 11.22
CA ALA A 122 13.09 -2.24 12.04
C ALA A 122 12.74 -1.00 11.20
N VAL A 123 13.20 -0.94 9.95
CA VAL A 123 12.95 0.18 9.03
C VAL A 123 12.39 -0.36 7.73
N LEU A 124 11.19 0.11 7.36
CA LEU A 124 10.59 -0.11 6.05
C LEU A 124 10.27 1.25 5.43
N ASN A 125 11.05 1.64 4.42
CA ASN A 125 10.82 2.86 3.66
C ASN A 125 10.53 2.51 2.19
N LEU A 126 9.27 2.68 1.80
CA LEU A 126 8.78 2.46 0.43
C LEU A 126 8.16 3.74 -0.16
N SER A 127 8.44 4.89 0.45
CA SER A 127 7.87 6.17 0.05
C SER A 127 8.22 6.60 -1.37
N ALA A 128 7.46 7.54 -1.93
CA ALA A 128 7.67 8.10 -3.27
C ALA A 128 7.83 7.00 -4.34
N ASN A 129 6.81 6.15 -4.44
CA ASN A 129 6.70 5.07 -5.42
C ASN A 129 5.30 5.06 -6.07
N ARG A 130 4.96 4.01 -6.80
CA ARG A 130 3.64 3.82 -7.43
C ARG A 130 2.96 2.54 -6.93
N LEU A 131 3.20 2.19 -5.66
CA LEU A 131 2.63 0.99 -5.04
C LEU A 131 1.11 1.13 -4.91
N THR A 132 0.40 0.04 -5.13
CA THR A 132 -1.06 -0.02 -5.18
C THR A 132 -1.60 -1.06 -4.20
N VAL A 133 -2.92 -1.27 -4.21
CA VAL A 133 -3.61 -2.21 -3.31
C VAL A 133 -3.51 -1.72 -1.86
N GLN A 134 -3.65 -2.61 -0.88
CA GLN A 134 -3.81 -2.29 0.53
C GLN A 134 -2.49 -2.47 1.27
N ILE A 135 -2.34 -1.77 2.40
CA ILE A 135 -1.25 -2.04 3.33
C ILE A 135 -1.49 -3.42 3.96
N PRO A 136 -0.58 -4.39 3.84
CA PRO A 136 -0.77 -5.70 4.43
C PRO A 136 -0.79 -5.61 5.96
N GLN A 137 -1.82 -6.19 6.58
CA GLN A 137 -1.94 -6.25 8.04
C GLN A 137 -0.83 -7.12 8.66
N GLU A 138 -0.24 -7.99 7.86
CA GLU A 138 0.81 -8.95 8.18
C GLU A 138 2.12 -8.25 8.58
N LEU A 139 2.33 -6.98 8.17
CA LEU A 139 3.46 -6.17 8.66
C LEU A 139 3.45 -6.00 10.18
N ALA A 140 2.29 -6.18 10.84
CA ALA A 140 2.21 -6.18 12.30
C ALA A 140 2.98 -7.34 12.97
N PHE A 141 3.36 -8.39 12.22
CA PHE A 141 4.19 -9.48 12.75
C PHE A 141 5.67 -9.10 12.88
N CYS A 142 6.13 -8.06 12.18
CA CYS A 142 7.48 -7.52 12.32
C CYS A 142 7.58 -6.66 13.59
N ALA A 143 7.63 -7.31 14.76
CA ALA A 143 7.55 -6.65 16.07
C ALA A 143 8.65 -5.61 16.35
N TYR A 144 9.75 -5.62 15.59
CA TYR A 144 10.84 -4.66 15.71
C TYR A 144 10.65 -3.39 14.87
N LEU A 145 9.60 -3.32 14.04
CA LEU A 145 9.33 -2.15 13.19
C LEU A 145 9.23 -0.88 14.03
N ASN A 146 10.13 0.04 13.71
CA ASN A 146 10.28 1.36 14.31
C ASN A 146 9.88 2.46 13.31
N VAL A 147 10.15 2.23 12.03
CA VAL A 147 9.84 3.18 10.94
C VAL A 147 9.06 2.45 9.86
N ILE A 148 7.88 2.97 9.55
CA ILE A 148 7.11 2.62 8.36
C ILE A 148 6.84 3.92 7.63
N ASP A 149 7.47 4.08 6.47
CA ASP A 149 7.23 5.22 5.59
C ASP A 149 6.73 4.74 4.23
N LEU A 150 5.48 5.07 3.94
CA LEU A 150 4.74 4.71 2.74
C LEU A 150 4.17 5.94 2.04
N HIS A 151 4.62 7.16 2.39
CA HIS A 151 4.07 8.38 1.80
C HIS A 151 4.27 8.43 0.28
N GLU A 152 3.44 9.23 -0.42
CA GLU A 152 3.53 9.40 -1.87
C GLU A 152 3.50 8.08 -2.65
N ASN A 153 2.41 7.34 -2.48
CA ASN A 153 2.11 6.11 -3.22
C ASN A 153 0.65 6.14 -3.72
N LEU A 154 0.16 5.02 -4.25
CA LEU A 154 -1.21 4.85 -4.75
C LEU A 154 -1.98 3.81 -3.93
N LEU A 155 -1.62 3.62 -2.65
CA LEU A 155 -2.22 2.63 -1.76
C LEU A 155 -3.69 2.99 -1.49
N THR A 156 -4.54 1.97 -1.46
CA THR A 156 -6.00 2.06 -1.27
C THR A 156 -6.46 1.26 -0.06
N GLY A 157 -7.74 1.38 0.30
CA GLY A 157 -8.32 0.67 1.44
C GLY A 157 -8.01 1.33 2.78
N GLN A 158 -8.23 0.59 3.86
CA GLN A 158 -8.09 1.09 5.22
C GLN A 158 -6.68 0.88 5.75
N ILE A 159 -6.27 1.73 6.70
CA ILE A 159 -5.06 1.47 7.49
C ILE A 159 -5.34 0.29 8.44
N PRO A 160 -4.57 -0.81 8.38
CA PRO A 160 -4.84 -1.96 9.24
C PRO A 160 -4.68 -1.63 10.72
N GLN A 161 -5.72 -1.90 11.52
CA GLN A 161 -5.69 -1.65 12.97
C GLN A 161 -4.55 -2.39 13.69
N ARG A 162 -4.14 -3.55 13.16
CA ARG A 162 -3.03 -4.37 13.69
C ARG A 162 -1.70 -3.63 13.73
N LEU A 163 -1.47 -2.66 12.84
CA LEU A 163 -0.23 -1.87 12.87
C LEU A 163 -0.09 -1.06 14.17
N GLY A 164 -1.20 -0.73 14.84
CA GLY A 164 -1.16 -0.07 16.16
C GLY A 164 -0.60 -0.95 17.28
N LEU A 165 -0.48 -2.27 17.08
CA LEU A 165 0.16 -3.20 18.01
C LEU A 165 1.70 -3.07 18.03
N LEU A 166 2.29 -2.41 17.03
CA LEU A 166 3.73 -2.20 16.93
C LEU A 166 4.19 -1.17 17.96
N VAL A 167 4.46 -1.60 19.19
CA VAL A 167 4.84 -0.72 20.32
C VAL A 167 6.13 0.06 20.08
N ARG A 168 7.01 -0.41 19.19
CA ARG A 168 8.27 0.26 18.85
C ARG A 168 8.13 1.31 17.75
N LEU A 169 7.00 1.34 17.04
CA LEU A 169 6.79 2.23 15.91
C LEU A 169 6.84 3.69 16.34
N SER A 170 7.87 4.42 15.92
CA SER A 170 8.10 5.84 16.21
C SER A 170 7.85 6.75 15.04
N THR A 171 8.02 6.25 13.82
CA THR A 171 7.74 6.96 12.59
C THR A 171 6.73 6.17 11.78
N PHE A 172 5.62 6.82 11.46
CA PHE A 172 4.58 6.28 10.59
C PHE A 172 4.14 7.40 9.67
N ASP A 173 4.29 7.22 8.36
CA ASP A 173 3.81 8.16 7.36
C ASP A 173 3.13 7.40 6.22
N VAL A 174 1.87 7.74 5.97
CA VAL A 174 1.03 7.21 4.89
C VAL A 174 0.37 8.35 4.11
N SER A 175 0.93 9.56 4.22
CA SER A 175 0.42 10.74 3.56
C SER A 175 0.47 10.61 2.04
N ASN A 176 -0.33 11.41 1.33
CA ASN A 176 -0.36 11.45 -0.13
C ASN A 176 -0.58 10.05 -0.78
N ASN A 177 -1.59 9.33 -0.29
CA ASN A 177 -2.05 8.05 -0.85
C ASN A 177 -3.55 8.14 -1.21
N ARG A 178 -4.18 6.99 -1.49
CA ARG A 178 -5.62 6.86 -1.76
C ARG A 178 -6.34 6.05 -0.66
N LEU A 179 -5.84 6.12 0.56
CA LEU A 179 -6.41 5.42 1.71
C LEU A 179 -7.76 6.02 2.11
N SER A 180 -8.60 5.21 2.72
CA SER A 180 -9.96 5.58 3.11
C SER A 180 -10.36 4.98 4.46
N GLY A 181 -11.43 5.51 5.03
CA GLY A 181 -11.98 5.02 6.29
C GLY A 181 -11.37 5.70 7.53
N PRO A 182 -11.66 5.17 8.72
CA PRO A 182 -11.18 5.76 9.97
C PRO A 182 -9.69 5.47 10.19
N ILE A 183 -8.95 6.45 10.69
CA ILE A 183 -7.62 6.22 11.28
C ILE A 183 -7.82 5.34 12.53
N PRO A 184 -7.17 4.15 12.61
CA PRO A 184 -7.30 3.28 13.76
C PRO A 184 -6.90 4.01 15.04
N SER A 185 -7.74 3.95 16.08
CA SER A 185 -7.47 4.60 17.37
C SER A 185 -6.17 4.09 18.01
N THR A 186 -5.78 2.84 17.72
CA THR A 186 -4.52 2.21 18.13
C THR A 186 -3.28 2.89 17.52
N LEU A 187 -3.43 3.65 16.43
CA LEU A 187 -2.39 4.48 15.81
C LEU A 187 -2.60 5.97 16.11
N GLY A 188 -3.83 6.46 15.94
CA GLY A 188 -4.15 7.88 16.09
C GLY A 188 -4.01 8.36 17.53
N ASN A 189 -4.48 7.59 18.51
CA ASN A 189 -4.47 7.98 19.92
C ASN A 189 -3.78 6.92 20.79
N ARG A 190 -2.48 6.75 20.59
CA ARG A 190 -1.67 5.80 21.37
C ARG A 190 -1.62 6.22 22.84
N SER A 191 -1.90 5.28 23.74
CA SER A 191 -1.84 5.51 25.19
C SER A 191 -0.40 5.41 25.73
N GLY A 192 -0.12 6.12 26.83
CA GLY A 192 1.16 6.04 27.55
C GLY A 192 2.29 6.85 26.91
N ASN A 193 3.52 6.35 27.03
CA ASN A 193 4.75 6.99 26.52
C ASN A 193 5.03 6.69 25.05
N LEU A 194 4.03 6.18 24.31
CA LEU A 194 4.20 5.87 22.90
C LEU A 194 4.21 7.15 22.06
N PRO A 195 5.05 7.21 21.01
CA PRO A 195 5.10 8.37 20.12
C PRO A 195 3.76 8.55 19.42
N LYS A 196 3.29 9.79 19.38
CA LYS A 196 2.07 10.20 18.70
C LYS A 196 2.42 10.65 17.28
N PHE A 197 1.67 10.17 16.30
CA PHE A 197 1.85 10.56 14.91
C PHE A 197 1.14 11.89 14.65
N ASN A 198 1.79 12.78 13.90
CA ASN A 198 1.24 14.09 13.58
C ASN A 198 0.16 13.94 12.48
N ALA A 199 -0.73 14.93 12.35
CA ALA A 199 -1.69 15.01 11.26
C ALA A 199 -1.00 14.90 9.89
N SER A 200 0.21 15.47 9.74
CA SER A 200 1.00 15.42 8.49
C SER A 200 1.19 14.01 7.96
N SER A 201 1.36 13.01 8.83
CA SER A 201 1.52 11.59 8.49
C SER A 201 0.33 10.96 7.76
N PHE A 202 -0.82 11.65 7.71
CA PHE A 202 -2.07 11.14 7.15
C PHE A 202 -2.68 12.06 6.08
N VAL A 203 -2.18 13.30 5.93
CA VAL A 203 -2.69 14.29 4.96
C VAL A 203 -2.56 13.75 3.53
N GLY A 204 -3.40 14.23 2.60
CA GLY A 204 -3.34 13.84 1.19
C GLY A 204 -4.17 12.59 0.85
N ASN A 205 -4.71 11.90 1.85
CA ASN A 205 -5.71 10.85 1.68
C ASN A 205 -7.13 11.43 1.74
N LYS A 206 -7.84 11.47 0.60
CA LYS A 206 -9.13 12.17 0.47
C LYS A 206 -10.23 11.67 1.41
N ASP A 207 -10.33 10.35 1.56
CA ASP A 207 -11.44 9.68 2.26
C ASP A 207 -11.03 9.13 3.63
N LEU A 208 -9.85 9.51 4.12
CA LEU A 208 -9.32 9.13 5.43
C LEU A 208 -9.74 10.18 6.49
N TYR A 209 -10.21 9.72 7.64
CA TYR A 209 -10.76 10.61 8.68
C TYR A 209 -10.52 10.09 10.10
N GLY A 210 -10.78 10.92 11.11
CA GLY A 210 -10.57 10.59 12.52
C GLY A 210 -9.21 11.06 13.03
N PHE A 211 -9.04 11.11 14.35
CA PHE A 211 -7.85 11.69 14.98
C PHE A 211 -6.55 11.02 14.49
N PRO A 212 -5.50 11.78 14.10
CA PRO A 212 -5.32 13.23 14.27
C PRO A 212 -5.96 14.13 13.18
N LEU A 213 -6.60 13.57 12.16
CA LEU A 213 -7.36 14.32 11.16
C LEU A 213 -8.76 14.69 11.69
N ALA A 214 -9.47 15.52 10.91
CA ALA A 214 -10.87 15.84 11.18
C ALA A 214 -11.74 14.58 11.10
N PRO A 215 -12.82 14.48 11.90
CA PRO A 215 -13.78 13.40 11.79
C PRO A 215 -14.50 13.42 10.44
N MET A 216 -15.13 12.30 10.07
CA MET A 216 -15.88 12.19 8.82
C MET A 216 -16.94 13.30 8.73
N LYS A 217 -16.82 14.15 7.72
CA LYS A 217 -17.88 15.12 7.41
C LYS A 217 -18.99 14.38 6.67
N ASN A 218 -19.97 13.87 7.40
CA ASN A 218 -21.23 13.43 6.79
C ASN A 218 -21.92 14.66 6.18
N LYS A 219 -21.68 14.91 4.89
CA LYS A 219 -22.59 15.73 4.10
C LYS A 219 -23.84 14.88 3.87
N GLY A 220 -24.72 14.82 4.86
CA GLY A 220 -26.11 14.48 4.61
C GLY A 220 -26.63 15.37 3.48
N LEU A 221 -27.58 14.87 2.69
CA LEU A 221 -28.20 15.68 1.65
C LEU A 221 -28.71 16.97 2.31
N SER A 222 -28.32 18.12 1.76
CA SER A 222 -28.76 19.42 2.29
C SER A 222 -30.29 19.43 2.38
N ILE A 223 -30.86 20.00 3.44
CA ILE A 223 -32.32 20.16 3.58
C ILE A 223 -32.90 20.84 2.33
N ILE A 224 -32.16 21.79 1.74
CA ILE A 224 -32.52 22.47 0.49
C ILE A 224 -32.57 21.50 -0.68
N ALA A 225 -31.65 20.53 -0.75
CA ALA A 225 -31.66 19.49 -1.79
C ALA A 225 -32.84 18.53 -1.62
N ILE A 226 -33.18 18.15 -0.38
CA ILE A 226 -34.35 17.31 -0.08
C ILE A 226 -35.65 18.03 -0.47
N VAL A 227 -35.79 19.31 -0.06
CA VAL A 227 -36.94 20.15 -0.41
C VAL A 227 -37.02 20.35 -1.92
N GLY A 228 -35.89 20.58 -2.59
CA GLY A 228 -35.82 20.71 -4.05
C GLY A 228 -36.24 19.44 -4.79
N ILE A 229 -35.81 18.27 -4.32
CA ILE A 229 -36.23 16.98 -4.89
C ILE A 229 -37.74 16.80 -4.71
N GLY A 230 -38.29 17.09 -3.53
CA GLY A 230 -39.72 16.96 -3.26
C GLY A 230 -40.59 17.89 -4.11
N LEU A 231 -40.21 19.17 -4.20
CA LEU A 231 -40.92 20.16 -5.04
C LEU A 231 -40.80 19.81 -6.53
N GLY A 232 -39.61 19.42 -6.98
CA GLY A 232 -39.36 19.01 -8.36
C GLY A 232 -40.17 17.79 -8.76
N SER A 233 -40.19 16.74 -7.91
CA SER A 233 -40.98 15.54 -8.18
C SER A 233 -42.48 15.83 -8.19
N GLY A 234 -42.97 16.71 -7.31
CA GLY A 234 -44.37 17.11 -7.27
C GLY A 234 -44.82 17.82 -8.56
N LEU A 235 -44.03 18.80 -9.03
CA LEU A 235 -44.27 19.52 -10.28
C LEU A 235 -44.24 18.57 -11.49
N VAL A 236 -43.24 17.69 -11.56
CA VAL A 236 -43.14 16.72 -12.66
C VAL A 236 -44.33 15.76 -12.67
N SER A 237 -44.75 15.23 -11.52
CA SER A 237 -45.95 14.39 -11.42
C SER A 237 -47.21 15.11 -11.86
N LEU A 238 -47.36 16.39 -11.53
CA LEU A 238 -48.52 17.19 -11.93
C LEU A 238 -48.55 17.43 -13.44
N VAL A 239 -47.40 17.74 -14.04
CA VAL A 239 -47.29 17.91 -15.50
C VAL A 239 -47.58 16.60 -16.23
N LEU A 240 -47.04 15.48 -15.74
CA LEU A 240 -47.28 14.16 -16.33
C LEU A 240 -48.76 13.75 -16.22
N SER A 241 -49.41 13.99 -15.09
CA SER A 241 -50.83 13.67 -14.94
C SER A 241 -51.72 14.54 -15.82
N PHE A 242 -51.45 15.85 -15.89
CA PHE A 242 -52.22 16.77 -16.73
C PHE A 242 -52.07 16.44 -18.21
N THR A 243 -50.84 16.20 -18.68
CA THR A 243 -50.59 15.81 -20.08
C THR A 243 -51.25 14.50 -20.44
N ALA A 244 -51.25 13.50 -19.55
CA ALA A 244 -51.96 12.25 -19.75
C ALA A 244 -53.47 12.44 -19.89
N VAL A 245 -54.09 13.30 -19.05
CA VAL A 245 -55.52 13.64 -19.15
C VAL A 245 -55.83 14.34 -20.47
N CYS A 246 -55.01 15.31 -20.89
CA CYS A 246 -55.21 15.99 -22.17
C CYS A 246 -55.12 15.03 -23.37
N ILE A 247 -54.16 14.10 -23.34
CA ILE A 247 -54.02 13.08 -24.37
C ILE A 247 -55.26 12.18 -24.39
N TRP A 248 -55.73 11.74 -23.21
CA TRP A 248 -56.92 10.90 -23.09
C TRP A 248 -58.16 11.59 -23.65
N LEU A 249 -58.42 12.85 -23.26
CA LEU A 249 -59.55 13.65 -23.76
C LEU A 249 -59.52 13.79 -25.29
N LYS A 250 -58.35 14.07 -25.86
CA LYS A 250 -58.18 14.21 -27.31
C LYS A 250 -58.42 12.89 -28.05
N ILE A 251 -58.08 11.74 -27.44
CA ILE A 251 -58.38 10.41 -27.99
C ILE A 251 -59.89 10.14 -27.93
N THR A 252 -60.56 10.47 -26.83
CA THR A 252 -62.01 10.26 -26.68
C THR A 252 -62.83 11.10 -27.65
N GLU A 253 -62.46 12.37 -27.86
CA GLU A 253 -63.11 13.24 -28.85
C GLU A 253 -62.99 12.66 -30.27
N ARG A 254 -61.79 12.22 -30.68
CA ARG A 254 -61.61 11.58 -32.00
C ARG A 254 -62.45 10.31 -32.15
N LYS A 255 -62.58 9.51 -31.10
CA LYS A 255 -63.43 8.30 -31.14
C LYS A 255 -64.89 8.66 -31.35
N MET A 256 -65.40 9.67 -30.64
CA MET A 256 -66.79 10.12 -30.78
C MET A 256 -67.09 10.63 -32.20
N VAL A 257 -66.20 11.44 -32.78
CA VAL A 257 -66.35 11.95 -34.15
C VAL A 257 -66.33 10.83 -35.19
N VAL A 258 -65.50 9.80 -34.99
CA VAL A 258 -65.45 8.62 -35.88
C VAL A 258 -66.72 7.76 -35.77
N GLU A 259 -67.30 7.64 -34.58
CA GLU A 259 -68.57 6.92 -34.39
C GLU A 259 -69.76 7.70 -34.96
N GLU A 260 -69.84 9.03 -34.76
CA GLU A 260 -70.87 9.87 -35.37
C GLU A 260 -70.82 9.82 -36.91
N GLY A 261 -69.62 9.86 -37.51
CA GLY A 261 -69.46 9.74 -38.96
C GLY A 261 -69.85 8.37 -39.53
N LYS A 262 -69.82 7.30 -38.73
CA LYS A 262 -70.33 5.97 -39.11
C LYS A 262 -71.86 5.89 -39.03
N ILE A 263 -72.48 6.61 -38.09
CA ILE A 263 -73.94 6.62 -37.92
C ILE A 263 -74.62 7.39 -39.05
N SER A 264 -74.01 8.48 -39.54
CA SER A 264 -74.55 9.25 -40.68
C SER A 264 -74.52 8.52 -42.03
N HIS A 265 -73.76 7.42 -42.16
CA HIS A 265 -73.71 6.60 -43.39
C HIS A 265 -74.73 5.43 -43.39
N LEU A 266 -75.53 5.28 -42.32
CA LEU A 266 -76.55 4.22 -42.19
C LEU A 266 -77.99 4.72 -42.34
N MET A 267 -78.18 5.98 -42.75
CA MET A 267 -79.51 6.52 -43.04
C MET A 267 -79.95 6.06 -44.44
N PRO A 268 -81.04 5.28 -44.58
CA PRO A 268 -81.58 4.94 -45.90
C PRO A 268 -82.27 6.16 -46.48
N ASP A 269 -81.85 6.57 -47.67
CA ASP A 269 -82.60 7.50 -48.51
C ASP A 269 -83.96 6.87 -48.83
N TYR A 270 -85.04 7.54 -48.39
CA TYR A 270 -86.43 7.18 -48.68
C TYR A 270 -87.01 8.18 -49.68
#